data_AF-A0A674JCK2-F1
#
_entry.id   AF-A0A674JCK2-F1
#
_cell.length_a   1.000
_cell.length_b   1.000
_cell.length_c   1.000
_cell.angle_alpha   90.00
_cell.angle_beta   90.00
_cell.angle_gamma   90.00
#
_symmetry.space_group_name_H-M   'P 1'
#
loop_
_entity.id
_entity.type
_entity.pdbx_description
1 polymer ?
#
loop_
_entity_poly.entity_id
_entity_poly.type
_entity_poly.pdbx_seq_one_letter_code
_entity_poly.pdbx_strand_id
1 'polypeptide(L)'
;MCKCLSEYYYTTLGCQEGKVFPGQFALKITYTDSMANENSPEYGDLYRNVTDFFNTTFRNETDYEQTIIEDVKQSSAKSKIQSKAETRGTSVTVRNMFKVTTELTPENVTNLIKDAMKDNSNFNIDSYQALLPCDIYPCDEATTTCKENDRITCECKSGFSKKNPEDKSCSGCDNTCSKEKHMHCVTDTNSAPVCQCLPNFQNKGGNCVECDVGYSGVNCSNNSLLILIIVAVLCGALILGLIAGLIFTSVRANKRQRSPEKRHLLGEDYSNKRETPGHTSAINSAANGKIFPTIQTSNAAQVNQGFEISNRYEMGPPARKLPERDYDDDEYEMSSRGDGFRLQRKY
;
A
#
# COMPACT_ATOMS: atom_id res chain seq x y z
N MET A 1 -31.43 1.47 -7.97
CA MET A 1 -31.78 1.75 -9.38
C MET A 1 -30.69 1.15 -10.26
N CYS A 2 -31.01 0.25 -11.18
CA CYS A 2 -30.02 -0.28 -12.11
C CYS A 2 -29.69 0.83 -13.13
N LYS A 3 -28.43 1.27 -13.19
CA LYS A 3 -27.96 2.26 -14.17
C LYS A 3 -27.22 1.53 -15.30
N CYS A 4 -27.57 1.81 -16.55
CA CYS A 4 -26.85 1.30 -17.70
C CYS A 4 -25.46 1.97 -17.81
N LEU A 5 -24.53 1.31 -18.51
CA LEU A 5 -23.25 1.93 -18.89
C LEU A 5 -23.50 3.14 -19.80
N SER A 6 -22.55 4.07 -19.88
CA SER A 6 -22.73 5.36 -20.55
C SER A 6 -23.06 5.28 -22.05
N GLU A 7 -22.75 4.17 -22.72
CA GLU A 7 -23.10 3.88 -24.12
C GLU A 7 -24.47 3.21 -24.28
N TYR A 8 -25.15 2.95 -23.16
CA TYR A 8 -26.38 2.18 -23.12
C TYR A 8 -27.51 2.99 -22.49
N TYR A 9 -28.70 2.83 -23.06
CA TYR A 9 -29.92 3.41 -22.53
C TYR A 9 -30.89 2.32 -22.09
N TYR A 10 -31.72 2.64 -21.09
CA TYR A 10 -32.65 1.66 -20.52
C TYR A 10 -33.90 1.54 -21.39
N THR A 11 -34.25 0.30 -21.74
CA THR A 11 -35.49 -0.07 -22.44
C THR A 11 -36.24 -1.13 -21.64
N THR A 12 -37.47 -1.47 -22.07
CA THR A 12 -38.25 -2.58 -21.49
C THR A 12 -37.57 -3.94 -21.62
N LEU A 13 -36.63 -4.08 -22.56
CA LEU A 13 -35.85 -5.30 -22.80
C LEU A 13 -34.48 -5.28 -22.09
N GLY A 14 -34.16 -4.23 -21.32
CA GLY A 14 -32.86 -4.03 -20.67
C GLY A 14 -32.04 -2.89 -21.27
N CYS A 15 -30.73 -2.89 -21.01
CA CYS A 15 -29.81 -1.88 -21.52
C CYS A 15 -29.50 -2.14 -23.01
N GLN A 16 -29.83 -1.19 -23.89
CA GLN A 16 -29.52 -1.25 -25.32
C GLN A 16 -28.42 -0.25 -25.67
N GLU A 17 -27.50 -0.69 -26.53
CA GLU A 17 -26.41 0.16 -27.04
C GLU A 17 -27.00 1.24 -27.96
N GLY A 18 -26.54 2.47 -27.80
CA GLY A 18 -27.01 3.61 -28.57
C GLY A 18 -25.87 4.53 -28.99
N LYS A 19 -26.09 5.33 -30.01
CA LYS A 19 -25.20 6.42 -30.39
C LYS A 19 -25.47 7.61 -29.48
N VAL A 20 -24.40 8.20 -28.94
CA VAL A 20 -24.49 9.23 -27.89
C VAL A 20 -24.02 10.58 -28.44
N PHE A 21 -24.82 11.62 -28.23
CA PHE A 21 -24.44 13.00 -28.52
C PHE A 21 -24.45 13.83 -27.23
N PRO A 22 -23.30 13.98 -26.57
CA PRO A 22 -23.20 14.77 -25.36
C PRO A 22 -23.13 16.27 -25.65
N GLY A 23 -23.68 17.06 -24.75
CA GLY A 23 -23.65 18.50 -24.85
C GLY A 23 -23.86 19.18 -23.51
N GLN A 24 -23.45 20.45 -23.46
CA GLN A 24 -23.63 21.32 -22.32
C GLN A 24 -24.33 22.60 -22.76
N PHE A 25 -25.22 23.10 -21.90
CA PHE A 25 -25.92 24.37 -22.11
C PHE A 25 -26.22 25.08 -20.80
N ALA A 26 -26.55 26.36 -20.88
CA ALA A 26 -26.93 27.18 -19.74
C ALA A 26 -28.41 27.55 -19.77
N LEU A 27 -29.09 27.32 -18.65
CA LEU A 27 -30.44 27.76 -18.36
C LEU A 27 -30.42 29.10 -17.63
N LYS A 28 -31.42 29.95 -17.88
CA LYS A 28 -31.64 31.23 -17.18
C LYS A 28 -32.24 31.05 -15.78
N ILE A 29 -32.33 29.82 -15.30
CA ILE A 29 -32.84 29.45 -13.98
C ILE A 29 -31.71 29.57 -12.96
N THR A 30 -32.02 30.14 -11.79
CA THR A 30 -31.07 30.25 -10.68
C THR A 30 -30.73 28.86 -10.12
N TYR A 31 -29.44 28.54 -10.07
CA TYR A 31 -28.96 27.27 -9.52
C TYR A 31 -29.20 27.19 -8.00
N THR A 32 -29.65 26.01 -7.56
CA THR A 32 -29.69 25.59 -6.15
C THR A 32 -28.98 24.25 -6.01
N ASP A 33 -28.33 24.00 -4.87
CA ASP A 33 -27.63 22.73 -4.63
C ASP A 33 -28.57 21.52 -4.67
N SER A 34 -29.86 21.72 -4.40
CA SER A 34 -30.89 20.67 -4.55
C SER A 34 -31.06 20.20 -6.00
N MET A 35 -30.79 21.05 -7.00
CA MET A 35 -30.85 20.65 -8.42
C MET A 35 -29.76 19.66 -8.83
N ALA A 36 -28.74 19.42 -8.02
CA ALA A 36 -27.76 18.36 -8.25
C ALA A 36 -28.16 17.01 -7.60
N ASN A 37 -29.25 16.99 -6.82
CA ASN A 37 -29.73 15.80 -6.13
C ASN A 37 -30.92 15.18 -6.89
N GLU A 38 -30.73 14.01 -7.49
CA GLU A 38 -31.75 13.27 -8.26
C GLU A 38 -33.07 13.03 -7.49
N ASN A 39 -33.05 13.07 -6.16
CA ASN A 39 -34.23 12.83 -5.31
C ASN A 39 -34.96 14.11 -4.88
N SER A 40 -34.50 15.30 -5.30
CA SER A 40 -35.10 16.56 -4.91
C SER A 40 -36.27 16.94 -5.83
N PRO A 41 -37.26 17.71 -5.33
CA PRO A 41 -38.31 18.26 -6.19
C PRO A 41 -37.74 19.21 -7.25
N GLU A 42 -36.69 19.97 -6.94
CA GLU A 42 -36.07 20.92 -7.87
C GLU A 42 -35.37 20.21 -9.03
N TYR A 43 -34.71 19.08 -8.78
CA TYR A 43 -34.20 18.23 -9.86
C TYR A 43 -35.35 17.65 -10.69
N GLY A 44 -36.46 17.25 -10.07
CA GLY A 44 -37.64 16.78 -10.79
C GLY A 44 -38.23 17.81 -11.76
N ASP A 45 -38.30 19.08 -11.35
CA ASP A 45 -38.71 20.19 -12.21
C ASP A 45 -37.72 20.43 -13.35
N LEU A 46 -36.42 20.46 -13.04
CA LEU A 46 -35.35 20.60 -14.01
C LEU A 46 -35.38 19.47 -15.06
N TYR A 47 -35.50 18.22 -14.59
CA TYR A 47 -35.55 17.03 -15.41
C TYR A 47 -36.70 17.09 -16.42
N ARG A 48 -37.92 17.45 -15.97
CA ARG A 48 -39.06 17.64 -16.88
C ARG A 48 -38.79 18.70 -17.92
N ASN A 49 -38.34 19.89 -17.51
CA ASN A 49 -38.08 21.00 -18.43
C ASN A 49 -37.03 20.64 -19.50
N VAL A 50 -35.94 19.97 -19.09
CA VAL A 50 -34.87 19.54 -20.00
C VAL A 50 -35.36 18.42 -20.93
N THR A 51 -36.01 17.39 -20.40
CA THR A 51 -36.48 16.26 -21.22
C THR A 51 -37.60 16.66 -22.19
N ASP A 52 -38.55 17.49 -21.77
CA ASP A 52 -39.61 18.01 -22.64
C ASP A 52 -39.04 18.84 -23.80
N PHE A 53 -38.00 19.64 -23.53
CA PHE A 53 -37.29 20.40 -24.55
C PHE A 53 -36.68 19.47 -25.62
N PHE A 54 -35.93 18.44 -25.21
CA PHE A 54 -35.28 17.53 -26.16
C PHE A 54 -36.29 16.64 -26.88
N ASN A 55 -37.34 16.16 -26.19
CA ASN A 55 -38.44 15.43 -26.83
C ASN A 55 -39.14 16.26 -27.92
N THR A 56 -39.31 17.57 -27.68
CA THR A 56 -39.89 18.48 -28.67
C THR A 56 -38.93 18.75 -29.83
N THR A 57 -37.63 18.94 -29.51
CA THR A 57 -36.57 19.22 -30.48
C THR A 57 -36.40 18.06 -31.46
N PHE A 58 -36.37 16.83 -30.96
CA PHE A 58 -36.14 15.61 -31.74
C PHE A 58 -37.41 14.85 -32.11
N ARG A 59 -38.59 15.48 -32.01
CA ARG A 59 -39.88 14.81 -32.27
C ARG A 59 -39.99 14.14 -33.65
N ASN A 60 -39.23 14.61 -34.64
CA ASN A 60 -39.21 14.09 -36.00
C ASN A 60 -38.14 13.00 -36.21
N GLU A 61 -37.22 12.83 -35.25
CA GLU A 61 -36.13 11.87 -35.29
C GLU A 61 -36.60 10.55 -34.66
N THR A 62 -37.02 9.60 -35.49
CA THR A 62 -37.61 8.31 -35.03
C THR A 62 -36.61 7.37 -34.34
N ASP A 63 -35.34 7.73 -34.42
CA ASP A 63 -34.20 7.07 -33.80
C ASP A 63 -33.77 7.72 -32.47
N TYR A 64 -34.33 8.88 -32.10
CA TYR A 64 -34.18 9.46 -30.77
C TYR A 64 -34.91 8.61 -29.73
N GLU A 65 -34.25 8.39 -28.58
CA GLU A 65 -34.77 7.54 -27.51
C GLU A 65 -34.99 8.33 -26.23
N GLN A 66 -33.94 8.94 -25.69
CA GLN A 66 -34.03 9.71 -24.46
C GLN A 66 -32.85 10.66 -24.27
N THR A 67 -33.06 11.66 -23.39
CA THR A 67 -31.99 12.49 -22.85
C THR A 67 -31.72 12.12 -21.40
N ILE A 68 -30.45 11.93 -21.07
CA ILE A 68 -29.98 11.67 -19.71
C ILE A 68 -29.21 12.90 -19.23
N ILE A 69 -29.55 13.39 -18.03
CA ILE A 69 -28.81 14.48 -17.37
C ILE A 69 -27.61 13.86 -16.64
N GLU A 70 -26.41 14.34 -16.97
CA GLU A 70 -25.15 13.83 -16.40
C GLU A 70 -24.66 14.67 -15.24
N ASP A 71 -24.75 15.99 -15.37
CA ASP A 71 -24.22 16.93 -14.37
C ASP A 71 -25.04 18.22 -14.37
N VAL A 72 -25.27 18.75 -13.18
CA VAL A 72 -25.96 20.03 -12.95
C VAL A 72 -25.09 20.84 -12.02
N LYS A 73 -24.62 21.99 -12.49
CA LYS A 73 -23.74 22.87 -11.73
C LYS A 73 -24.10 24.33 -11.92
N GLN A 74 -23.62 25.16 -11.01
CA GLN A 74 -23.72 26.59 -11.17
C GLN A 74 -22.92 27.04 -12.41
N SER A 75 -23.54 27.83 -13.29
CA SER A 75 -22.86 28.46 -14.41
C SER A 75 -21.86 29.49 -13.90
N SER A 76 -20.61 29.42 -14.38
CA SER A 76 -19.59 30.42 -14.07
C SER A 76 -19.88 31.70 -14.86
N ALA A 77 -20.17 32.80 -14.18
CA ALA A 77 -20.28 34.11 -14.81
C ALA A 77 -18.93 34.53 -15.40
N LYS A 78 -18.77 34.42 -16.72
CA LYS A 78 -17.66 35.07 -17.42
C LYS A 78 -18.03 36.54 -17.62
N SER A 79 -17.82 37.39 -16.60
CA SER A 79 -17.49 38.79 -16.86
C SER A 79 -16.71 39.42 -15.70
N LYS A 80 -15.43 39.69 -15.94
CA LYS A 80 -14.73 40.76 -15.24
C LYS A 80 -15.39 42.05 -15.75
N ILE A 81 -15.98 42.83 -14.85
CA ILE A 81 -16.57 44.17 -15.08
C ILE A 81 -18.06 44.12 -15.49
N GLN A 82 -18.97 43.89 -14.53
CA GLN A 82 -19.99 44.89 -14.15
C GLN A 82 -20.83 44.39 -12.97
N SER A 83 -20.89 45.25 -11.95
CA SER A 83 -21.82 45.21 -10.84
C SER A 83 -23.28 45.14 -11.31
N LYS A 84 -24.01 44.06 -10.99
CA LYS A 84 -25.42 44.03 -10.52
C LYS A 84 -25.89 42.56 -10.50
N ALA A 85 -25.87 41.91 -9.33
CA ALA A 85 -26.49 40.61 -9.04
C ALA A 85 -26.68 39.69 -10.27
N GLU A 86 -25.57 39.23 -10.87
CA GLU A 86 -25.63 38.32 -12.01
C GLU A 86 -26.32 37.03 -11.55
N THR A 87 -27.49 36.76 -12.13
CA THR A 87 -28.26 35.54 -11.90
C THR A 87 -27.33 34.35 -12.06
N ARG A 88 -27.18 33.57 -10.99
CA ARG A 88 -26.39 32.35 -10.95
C ARG A 88 -27.07 31.32 -11.85
N GLY A 89 -26.86 31.42 -13.17
CA GLY A 89 -27.48 30.52 -14.14
C GLY A 89 -27.14 29.05 -13.83
N THR A 90 -27.93 28.14 -14.37
CA THR A 90 -27.72 26.70 -14.18
C THR A 90 -27.07 26.13 -15.43
N SER A 91 -25.90 25.51 -15.29
CA SER A 91 -25.24 24.77 -16.36
C SER A 91 -25.65 23.30 -16.27
N VAL A 92 -26.15 22.75 -17.38
CA VAL A 92 -26.58 21.36 -17.45
C VAL A 92 -25.77 20.65 -18.52
N THR A 93 -25.25 19.48 -18.17
CA THR A 93 -24.58 18.57 -19.10
C THR A 93 -25.50 17.37 -19.34
N VAL A 94 -25.72 17.02 -20.59
CA VAL A 94 -26.62 15.94 -20.99
C VAL A 94 -25.98 14.99 -21.98
N ARG A 95 -26.49 13.76 -22.04
CA ARG A 95 -26.32 12.82 -23.14
C ARG A 95 -27.65 12.61 -23.86
N ASN A 96 -27.69 12.90 -25.15
CA ASN A 96 -28.81 12.51 -25.99
C ASN A 96 -28.52 11.14 -26.59
N MET A 97 -29.42 10.18 -26.35
CA MET A 97 -29.31 8.80 -26.79
C MET A 97 -30.16 8.56 -28.02
N PHE A 98 -29.53 8.00 -29.05
CA PHE A 98 -30.18 7.60 -30.29
C PHE A 98 -29.88 6.12 -30.58
N LYS A 99 -30.69 5.48 -31.42
CA LYS A 99 -30.39 4.13 -31.93
C LYS A 99 -29.06 4.13 -32.68
N VAL A 100 -28.32 3.03 -32.62
CA VAL A 100 -27.05 2.86 -33.37
C VAL A 100 -27.21 3.04 -34.88
N THR A 101 -28.42 2.91 -35.42
CA THR A 101 -28.75 3.10 -36.83
C THR A 101 -28.89 4.57 -37.24
N THR A 102 -28.78 5.51 -36.31
CA THR A 102 -28.93 6.94 -36.61
C THR A 102 -27.84 7.43 -37.57
N GLU A 103 -28.27 8.13 -38.62
CA GLU A 103 -27.39 8.78 -39.58
C GLU A 103 -26.99 10.20 -39.14
N LEU A 104 -27.51 10.68 -38.01
CA LEU A 104 -27.19 12.00 -37.49
C LEU A 104 -25.71 12.09 -37.12
N THR A 105 -25.11 13.25 -37.40
CA THR A 105 -23.76 13.62 -36.98
C THR A 105 -23.82 14.59 -35.79
N PRO A 106 -22.72 14.76 -35.04
CA PRO A 106 -22.66 15.77 -33.96
C PRO A 106 -23.04 17.17 -34.44
N GLU A 107 -22.72 17.52 -35.69
CA GLU A 107 -23.08 18.80 -36.31
C GLU A 107 -24.59 18.91 -36.56
N ASN A 108 -25.23 17.86 -37.10
CA ASN A 108 -26.69 17.86 -37.31
C ASN A 108 -27.43 18.04 -35.99
N VAL A 109 -27.04 17.29 -34.95
CA VAL A 109 -27.65 17.37 -33.61
C VAL A 109 -27.43 18.75 -33.01
N THR A 110 -26.22 19.31 -33.13
CA THR A 110 -25.91 20.66 -32.65
C THR A 110 -26.80 21.72 -33.30
N ASN A 111 -27.02 21.62 -34.61
CA ASN A 111 -27.84 22.58 -35.35
C ASN A 111 -29.31 22.50 -34.94
N LEU A 112 -29.87 21.29 -34.84
CA LEU A 112 -31.25 21.08 -34.36
C LEU A 112 -31.48 21.69 -32.97
N ILE A 113 -30.55 21.47 -32.04
CA ILE A 113 -30.65 22.02 -30.68
C ILE A 113 -30.55 23.54 -30.69
N LYS A 114 -29.56 24.11 -31.39
CA LYS A 114 -29.37 25.57 -31.46
C LYS A 114 -30.57 26.26 -32.10
N ASP A 115 -31.19 25.65 -33.11
CA ASP A 115 -32.41 26.17 -33.71
C ASP A 115 -33.58 26.13 -32.74
N ALA A 116 -33.79 25.03 -32.02
CA ALA A 116 -34.84 24.92 -31.00
C ALA A 116 -34.66 25.88 -29.81
N MET A 117 -33.42 26.23 -29.46
CA MET A 117 -33.12 27.18 -28.38
C MET A 117 -33.49 28.62 -28.73
N LYS A 118 -33.56 29.00 -30.02
CA LYS A 118 -33.94 30.36 -30.44
C LYS A 118 -35.36 30.73 -30.02
N ASP A 119 -36.24 29.73 -30.01
CA ASP A 119 -37.65 29.90 -29.69
C ASP A 119 -37.96 29.73 -28.18
N ASN A 120 -36.95 29.42 -27.35
CA ASN A 120 -37.16 29.08 -25.95
C ASN A 120 -36.52 30.08 -24.98
N SER A 121 -37.36 30.80 -24.23
CA SER A 121 -36.93 31.84 -23.29
C SER A 121 -36.11 31.32 -22.11
N ASN A 122 -36.25 30.04 -21.74
CA ASN A 122 -35.57 29.43 -20.59
C ASN A 122 -34.07 29.18 -20.84
N PHE A 123 -33.65 29.09 -22.10
CA PHE A 123 -32.28 28.79 -22.47
C PHE A 123 -31.51 30.06 -22.83
N ASN A 124 -30.20 30.03 -22.62
CA ASN A 124 -29.31 31.01 -23.21
C ASN A 124 -28.95 30.55 -24.64
N ILE A 125 -29.40 31.32 -25.64
CA ILE A 125 -29.42 30.92 -27.07
C ILE A 125 -28.03 30.48 -27.55
N ASP A 126 -26.97 31.17 -27.14
CA ASP A 126 -25.60 30.89 -27.58
C ASP A 126 -24.81 29.98 -26.63
N SER A 127 -25.48 29.35 -25.66
CA SER A 127 -24.80 28.57 -24.62
C SER A 127 -24.54 27.11 -24.96
N TYR A 128 -25.19 26.56 -25.99
CA TYR A 128 -25.01 25.15 -26.31
C TYR A 128 -23.65 24.88 -26.94
N GLN A 129 -22.94 23.94 -26.33
CA GLN A 129 -21.67 23.40 -26.79
C GLN A 129 -21.78 21.87 -26.86
N ALA A 130 -21.51 21.30 -28.02
CA ALA A 130 -21.30 19.86 -28.16
C ALA A 130 -20.03 19.46 -27.41
N LEU A 131 -20.12 18.37 -26.66
CA LEU A 131 -18.99 17.80 -25.94
C LEU A 131 -18.45 16.60 -26.70
N LEU A 132 -17.22 16.22 -26.39
CA LEU A 132 -16.67 14.95 -26.81
C LEU A 132 -17.16 13.84 -25.88
N PRO A 133 -17.32 12.60 -26.39
CA PRO A 133 -17.65 11.45 -25.54
C PRO A 133 -16.73 11.26 -24.33
N CYS A 134 -15.44 11.60 -24.42
CA CYS A 134 -14.52 11.55 -23.28
C CYS A 134 -14.73 12.65 -22.23
N ASP A 135 -15.41 13.76 -22.55
CA ASP A 135 -15.67 14.86 -21.60
C ASP A 135 -16.71 14.47 -20.54
N ILE A 136 -17.51 13.44 -20.83
CA ILE A 136 -18.65 12.98 -20.02
C ILE A 136 -18.53 11.50 -19.62
N TYR A 137 -17.52 10.79 -20.13
CA TYR A 137 -17.22 9.43 -19.72
C TYR A 137 -16.33 9.46 -18.48
N PRO A 138 -16.75 8.90 -17.33
CA PRO A 138 -16.10 9.17 -16.05
C PRO A 138 -14.86 8.29 -15.83
N CYS A 139 -13.83 8.49 -16.68
CA CYS A 139 -12.50 7.94 -16.48
C CYS A 139 -11.78 8.67 -15.34
N ASP A 140 -10.99 7.93 -14.55
CA ASP A 140 -10.10 8.54 -13.56
C ASP A 140 -8.90 9.18 -14.24
N GLU A 141 -8.89 10.52 -14.31
CA GLU A 141 -7.82 11.29 -14.94
C GLU A 141 -6.46 11.09 -14.28
N ALA A 142 -6.39 10.65 -13.01
CA ALA A 142 -5.12 10.41 -12.34
C ALA A 142 -4.43 9.17 -12.92
N THR A 143 -5.17 8.09 -13.12
CA THR A 143 -4.64 6.75 -13.44
C THR A 143 -4.87 6.30 -14.88
N THR A 144 -5.75 6.98 -15.62
CA THR A 144 -6.18 6.57 -16.97
C THR A 144 -6.11 7.70 -18.01
N THR A 145 -6.23 7.34 -19.28
CA THR A 145 -6.42 8.25 -20.42
C THR A 145 -7.62 7.75 -21.21
N CYS A 146 -8.60 8.62 -21.42
CA CYS A 146 -9.78 8.28 -22.19
C CYS A 146 -9.44 8.23 -23.70
N LYS A 147 -9.91 7.20 -24.40
CA LYS A 147 -9.77 7.05 -25.85
C LYS A 147 -11.08 6.75 -26.52
N GLU A 148 -11.32 7.44 -27.62
CA GLU A 148 -12.46 7.29 -28.52
C GLU A 148 -11.99 6.55 -29.78
N ASN A 149 -12.08 5.22 -29.76
CA ASN A 149 -11.91 4.39 -30.96
C ASN A 149 -13.30 3.90 -31.43
N ASP A 150 -13.45 2.63 -31.81
CA ASP A 150 -14.77 2.03 -32.08
C ASP A 150 -15.69 2.04 -30.84
N ARG A 151 -15.10 2.06 -29.64
CA ARG A 151 -15.76 2.21 -28.33
C ARG A 151 -14.96 3.13 -27.42
N ILE A 152 -15.63 3.77 -26.47
CA ILE A 152 -14.99 4.64 -25.49
C ILE A 152 -14.35 3.77 -24.41
N THR A 153 -13.05 3.93 -24.18
CA THR A 153 -12.32 3.13 -23.20
C THR A 153 -11.39 4.00 -22.35
N CYS A 154 -11.29 3.68 -21.05
CA CYS A 154 -10.26 4.24 -20.18
C CYS A 154 -9.00 3.36 -20.25
N GLU A 155 -7.97 3.80 -20.95
CA GLU A 155 -6.68 3.09 -21.00
C GLU A 155 -5.83 3.46 -19.79
N CYS A 156 -5.20 2.50 -19.13
CA CYS A 156 -4.32 2.78 -17.99
C CYS A 156 -3.07 3.54 -18.44
N LYS A 157 -2.68 4.55 -17.66
CA LYS A 157 -1.37 5.19 -17.83
C LYS A 157 -0.25 4.21 -17.50
N SER A 158 0.97 4.53 -17.93
CA SER A 158 2.15 3.71 -17.66
C SER A 158 2.30 3.38 -16.17
N GLY A 159 2.51 2.10 -15.87
CA GLY A 159 2.67 1.60 -14.50
C GLY A 159 1.36 1.21 -13.80
N PHE A 160 0.22 1.63 -14.35
CA PHE A 160 -1.10 1.26 -13.85
C PHE A 160 -1.69 0.09 -14.64
N SER A 161 -2.59 -0.63 -13.99
CA SER A 161 -3.26 -1.81 -14.54
C SER A 161 -4.67 -1.93 -13.96
N LYS A 162 -5.54 -2.60 -14.70
CA LYS A 162 -6.91 -2.88 -14.27
C LYS A 162 -7.23 -4.35 -14.47
N LYS A 163 -8.13 -4.86 -13.63
CA LYS A 163 -8.53 -6.27 -13.68
C LYS A 163 -9.55 -6.51 -14.77
N ASN A 164 -10.51 -5.60 -14.93
CA ASN A 164 -11.53 -5.69 -15.96
C ASN A 164 -11.33 -4.60 -17.02
N PRO A 165 -11.54 -4.91 -18.30
CA PRO A 165 -11.53 -3.92 -19.38
C PRO A 165 -12.51 -2.75 -19.18
N GLU A 166 -13.60 -2.97 -18.46
CA GLU A 166 -14.66 -1.98 -18.19
C GLU A 166 -14.33 -1.07 -16.98
N ASP A 167 -13.27 -1.36 -16.21
CA ASP A 167 -12.92 -0.53 -15.07
C ASP A 167 -12.49 0.87 -15.54
N LYS A 168 -13.05 1.90 -14.88
CA LYS A 168 -12.85 3.32 -15.22
C LYS A 168 -11.65 3.95 -14.53
N SER A 169 -11.07 3.24 -13.57
CA SER A 169 -9.83 3.59 -12.91
C SER A 169 -8.88 2.41 -12.98
N CYS A 170 -7.59 2.69 -12.83
CA CYS A 170 -6.58 1.65 -12.77
C CYS A 170 -5.94 1.63 -11.38
N SER A 171 -5.70 0.43 -10.89
CA SER A 171 -4.79 0.18 -9.78
C SER A 171 -3.35 0.35 -10.25
N GLY A 172 -2.40 0.39 -9.31
CA GLY A 172 -0.98 0.49 -9.65
C GLY A 172 -0.44 -0.73 -10.41
N CYS A 173 0.70 -1.27 -9.96
CA CYS A 173 1.34 -2.36 -10.69
C CYS A 173 0.40 -3.55 -10.94
N ASP A 174 0.54 -4.14 -12.12
CA ASP A 174 -0.22 -5.32 -12.54
C ASP A 174 0.01 -6.54 -11.63
N ASN A 175 -0.88 -7.52 -11.73
CA ASN A 175 -0.77 -8.82 -11.09
C ASN A 175 0.55 -9.55 -11.44
N THR A 176 1.21 -9.18 -12.54
CA THR A 176 2.52 -9.68 -12.91
C THR A 176 3.61 -9.18 -11.96
N CYS A 177 3.36 -8.10 -11.23
CA CYS A 177 4.23 -7.54 -10.20
C CYS A 177 3.97 -8.18 -8.84
N SER A 178 4.39 -9.43 -8.69
CA SER A 178 4.13 -10.21 -7.47
C SER A 178 5.41 -10.64 -6.77
N LYS A 179 5.28 -10.90 -5.46
CA LYS A 179 6.39 -11.45 -4.65
C LYS A 179 6.86 -12.82 -5.16
N GLU A 180 5.97 -13.60 -5.78
CA GLU A 180 6.29 -14.89 -6.39
C GLU A 180 7.28 -14.77 -7.54
N LYS A 181 7.22 -13.67 -8.31
CA LYS A 181 8.21 -13.35 -9.35
C LYS A 181 9.40 -12.55 -8.83
N HIS A 182 9.57 -12.49 -7.51
CA HIS A 182 10.56 -11.67 -6.81
C HIS A 182 10.47 -10.19 -7.17
N MET A 183 9.26 -9.66 -7.31
CA MET A 183 8.98 -8.27 -7.63
C MET A 183 8.12 -7.60 -6.54
N HIS A 184 8.18 -6.28 -6.49
CA HIS A 184 7.32 -5.45 -5.64
C HIS A 184 7.00 -4.13 -6.34
N CYS A 185 5.83 -3.58 -6.02
CA CYS A 185 5.38 -2.30 -6.55
C CYS A 185 5.89 -1.17 -5.66
N VAL A 186 6.54 -0.18 -6.27
CA VAL A 186 7.02 1.03 -5.61
C VAL A 186 6.55 2.26 -6.38
N THR A 187 6.33 3.38 -5.70
CA THR A 187 6.05 4.65 -6.37
C THR A 187 7.36 5.33 -6.75
N ASP A 188 7.53 5.65 -8.03
CA ASP A 188 8.65 6.46 -8.51
C ASP A 188 8.45 7.95 -8.17
N THR A 189 9.47 8.75 -8.42
CA THR A 189 9.52 10.21 -8.29
C THR A 189 8.35 10.95 -8.95
N ASN A 190 7.77 10.39 -10.01
CA ASN A 190 6.61 10.94 -10.72
C ASN A 190 5.25 10.50 -10.14
N SER A 191 5.22 9.90 -8.94
CA SER A 191 4.03 9.28 -8.33
C SER A 191 3.41 8.17 -9.19
N ALA A 192 4.15 7.64 -10.15
CA ALA A 192 3.75 6.51 -10.97
C ALA A 192 4.19 5.20 -10.30
N PRO A 193 3.32 4.18 -10.20
CA PRO A 193 3.69 2.87 -9.71
C PRO A 193 4.63 2.19 -10.71
N VAL A 194 5.78 1.73 -10.23
CA VAL A 194 6.79 1.01 -10.98
C VAL A 194 7.03 -0.34 -10.32
N CYS A 195 7.05 -1.38 -11.14
CA CYS A 195 7.36 -2.72 -10.67
C CYS A 195 8.88 -2.94 -10.65
N GLN A 196 9.46 -3.20 -9.48
CA GLN A 196 10.89 -3.42 -9.30
C GLN A 196 11.18 -4.77 -8.65
N CYS A 197 12.33 -5.37 -8.95
CA CYS A 197 12.81 -6.56 -8.25
C CYS A 197 12.92 -6.33 -6.74
N LEU A 198 12.65 -7.37 -5.95
CA LEU A 198 12.87 -7.38 -4.51
C LEU A 198 14.35 -7.13 -4.18
N PRO A 199 14.67 -6.69 -2.94
CA PRO A 199 16.04 -6.63 -2.47
C PRO A 199 16.76 -7.97 -2.65
N ASN A 200 18.04 -7.94 -3.06
CA ASN A 200 18.86 -9.11 -3.41
C ASN A 200 18.46 -9.81 -4.72
N PHE A 201 17.62 -9.18 -5.52
CA PHE A 201 17.35 -9.59 -6.90
C PHE A 201 17.72 -8.45 -7.86
N GLN A 202 18.12 -8.83 -9.07
CA GLN A 202 18.37 -7.91 -10.19
C GLN A 202 17.62 -8.37 -11.43
N ASN A 203 17.19 -7.39 -12.23
CA ASN A 203 16.53 -7.68 -13.50
C ASN A 203 17.58 -8.12 -14.54
N LYS A 204 17.53 -9.37 -14.97
CA LYS A 204 18.26 -9.88 -16.15
C LYS A 204 17.25 -10.32 -17.21
N GLY A 205 17.13 -9.53 -18.28
CA GLY A 205 16.29 -9.88 -19.44
C GLY A 205 14.79 -9.95 -19.13
N GLY A 206 14.30 -9.14 -18.18
CA GLY A 206 12.89 -9.10 -17.77
C GLY A 206 12.55 -9.99 -16.57
N ASN A 207 13.49 -10.83 -16.12
CA ASN A 207 13.31 -11.71 -14.96
C ASN A 207 14.17 -11.25 -13.77
N CYS A 208 13.59 -11.25 -12.57
CA CYS A 208 14.31 -10.98 -11.34
C CYS A 208 15.06 -12.23 -10.89
N VAL A 209 16.39 -12.21 -11.03
CA VAL A 209 17.28 -13.28 -10.59
C VAL A 209 18.03 -12.86 -9.33
N GLU A 210 18.36 -13.83 -8.50
CA GLU A 210 19.12 -13.59 -7.27
C GLU A 210 20.50 -12.97 -7.58
N CYS A 211 20.96 -12.11 -6.68
CA CYS A 211 22.30 -11.53 -6.77
C CYS A 211 23.39 -12.59 -6.63
N ASP A 212 24.51 -12.37 -7.31
CA ASP A 212 25.69 -13.20 -7.13
C ASP A 212 26.24 -13.05 -5.70
N VAL A 213 26.89 -14.11 -5.20
CA VAL A 213 27.40 -14.16 -3.82
C VAL A 213 28.31 -12.97 -3.52
N GLY A 214 27.97 -12.22 -2.47
CA GLY A 214 28.68 -11.02 -2.04
C GLY A 214 28.01 -9.70 -2.43
N TYR A 215 27.04 -9.73 -3.34
CA TYR A 215 26.27 -8.56 -3.73
C TYR A 215 24.85 -8.60 -3.13
N SER A 216 24.34 -7.45 -2.70
CA SER A 216 23.04 -7.33 -2.03
C SER A 216 22.35 -6.00 -2.35
N GLY A 217 21.14 -5.80 -1.85
CA GLY A 217 20.39 -4.54 -2.02
C GLY A 217 19.60 -4.47 -3.32
N VAL A 218 19.10 -3.28 -3.65
CA VAL A 218 18.30 -3.05 -4.86
C VAL A 218 19.24 -3.14 -6.06
N ASN A 219 18.91 -3.98 -7.05
CA ASN A 219 19.76 -4.25 -8.23
C ASN A 219 21.20 -4.67 -7.89
N CYS A 220 21.42 -5.37 -6.76
CA CYS A 220 22.73 -5.91 -6.39
C CYS A 220 23.86 -4.87 -6.24
N SER A 221 23.54 -3.60 -5.96
CA SER A 221 24.55 -2.54 -5.90
C SER A 221 25.42 -2.53 -4.63
N ASN A 222 25.05 -3.27 -3.59
CA ASN A 222 25.76 -3.24 -2.30
C ASN A 222 26.78 -4.38 -2.19
N ASN A 223 28.05 -4.03 -2.10
CA ASN A 223 29.17 -4.96 -1.95
C ASN A 223 29.52 -5.26 -0.48
N SER A 224 28.67 -4.81 0.46
CA SER A 224 28.92 -4.95 1.90
C SER A 224 29.08 -6.41 2.32
N LEU A 225 28.27 -7.32 1.76
CA LEU A 225 28.38 -8.75 2.02
C LEU A 225 29.71 -9.32 1.50
N LEU A 226 30.14 -8.95 0.30
CA LEU A 226 31.43 -9.36 -0.28
C LEU A 226 32.59 -8.93 0.63
N ILE A 227 32.56 -7.67 1.10
CA ILE A 227 33.57 -7.14 2.01
C ILE A 227 33.61 -7.95 3.31
N LEU A 228 32.45 -8.27 3.91
CA LEU A 228 32.37 -9.09 5.11
C LEU A 228 32.94 -10.50 4.90
N ILE A 229 32.66 -11.13 3.76
CA ILE A 229 33.22 -12.46 3.41
C ILE A 229 34.74 -12.40 3.33
N ILE A 230 35.30 -11.39 2.65
CA ILE A 230 36.76 -11.23 2.51
C ILE A 230 37.41 -11.04 3.89
N VAL A 231 36.87 -10.16 4.74
CA VAL A 231 37.40 -9.92 6.09
C VAL A 231 37.32 -11.17 6.95
N ALA A 232 36.22 -11.92 6.89
CA ALA A 232 36.06 -13.17 7.65
C ALA A 232 37.09 -14.24 7.24
N VAL A 233 37.36 -14.41 5.94
CA VAL A 233 38.37 -15.34 5.43
C VAL A 233 39.77 -14.94 5.88
N LEU A 234 40.12 -13.65 5.82
CA LEU A 234 41.42 -13.15 6.28
C LEU A 234 41.62 -13.37 7.79
N CYS A 235 40.63 -13.02 8.61
CA CYS A 235 40.66 -13.27 10.05
C CYS A 235 40.75 -14.76 10.38
N GLY A 236 40.00 -15.62 9.66
CA GLY A 236 40.06 -17.06 9.82
C GLY A 236 41.44 -17.64 9.50
N ALA A 237 42.05 -17.21 8.40
CA ALA A 237 43.40 -17.63 8.01
C ALA A 237 44.46 -17.20 9.04
N LEU A 238 44.35 -15.98 9.59
CA LEU A 238 45.24 -15.49 10.63
C LEU A 238 45.13 -16.32 11.92
N ILE A 239 43.91 -16.63 12.37
CA ILE A 239 43.68 -17.46 13.56
C ILE A 239 44.23 -18.88 13.36
N LEU A 240 43.98 -19.50 12.20
CA LEU A 240 44.52 -20.82 11.87
C LEU A 240 46.05 -20.83 11.83
N GLY A 241 46.66 -19.77 11.29
CA GLY A 241 48.12 -19.59 11.28
C GLY A 241 48.72 -19.49 12.68
N LEU A 242 48.07 -18.75 13.60
CA LEU A 242 48.50 -18.65 14.99
C LEU A 242 48.42 -19.99 15.72
N ILE A 243 47.33 -20.74 15.53
CA ILE A 243 47.17 -22.08 16.13
C ILE A 243 48.26 -23.03 15.63
N ALA A 244 48.50 -23.07 14.31
CA ALA A 244 49.56 -23.90 13.73
C ALA A 244 50.95 -23.50 14.26
N GLY A 245 51.21 -22.20 14.38
CA GLY A 245 52.44 -21.66 14.98
C GLY A 245 52.62 -22.07 16.46
N LEU A 246 51.56 -22.03 17.27
CA LEU A 246 51.59 -22.48 18.67
C LEU A 246 51.86 -23.99 18.78
N ILE A 247 51.25 -24.80 17.92
CA ILE A 247 51.52 -26.24 17.87
C ILE A 247 52.99 -26.49 17.47
N PHE A 248 53.50 -25.79 16.47
CA PHE A 248 54.89 -25.97 16.03
C PHE A 248 55.91 -25.55 17.10
N THR A 249 55.70 -24.41 17.76
CA THR A 249 56.61 -23.92 18.80
C THR A 249 56.58 -24.80 20.05
N SER A 250 55.41 -25.27 20.47
CA SER A 250 55.27 -26.22 21.59
C SER A 250 55.94 -27.57 21.30
N VAL A 251 55.78 -28.13 20.08
CA VAL A 251 56.49 -29.36 19.67
C VAL A 251 58.00 -29.14 19.61
N ARG A 252 58.48 -27.99 19.11
CA ARG A 252 59.91 -27.66 19.06
C ARG A 252 60.51 -27.46 20.44
N ALA A 253 59.79 -26.84 21.37
CA ALA A 253 60.20 -26.70 22.76
C ALA A 253 60.32 -28.07 23.45
N ASN A 254 59.36 -28.97 23.19
CA ASN A 254 59.38 -30.33 23.74
C ASN A 254 60.52 -31.19 23.14
N LYS A 255 60.87 -30.99 21.86
CA LYS A 255 62.09 -31.57 21.26
C LYS A 255 63.39 -31.02 21.88
N ARG A 256 63.43 -29.73 22.23
CA ARG A 256 64.60 -29.13 22.92
C ARG A 256 64.79 -29.63 24.35
N GLN A 257 63.72 -30.04 25.05
CA GLN A 257 63.84 -30.68 26.38
C GLN A 257 64.20 -32.17 26.34
N ARG A 258 64.13 -32.83 25.16
CA ARG A 258 64.61 -34.20 24.95
C ARG A 258 66.09 -34.24 24.54
N SER A 259 66.97 -33.58 25.30
CA SER A 259 68.39 -33.93 25.32
C SER A 259 68.59 -35.23 26.13
N PRO A 260 69.57 -36.09 25.82
CA PRO A 260 69.62 -37.47 26.30
C PRO A 260 69.99 -37.67 27.79
N GLU A 261 69.99 -36.63 28.64
CA GLU A 261 70.61 -36.71 29.98
C GLU A 261 69.64 -36.98 31.15
N LYS A 262 68.38 -37.36 30.90
CA LYS A 262 67.41 -37.69 31.98
C LYS A 262 66.87 -39.11 31.91
N ARG A 263 67.73 -40.10 31.64
CA ARG A 263 67.38 -41.53 31.70
C ARG A 263 68.08 -42.34 32.81
N HIS A 264 68.81 -41.71 33.73
CA HIS A 264 69.62 -42.45 34.73
C HIS A 264 69.17 -42.41 36.20
N LEU A 265 67.98 -41.90 36.56
CA LEU A 265 67.58 -41.79 37.98
C LEU A 265 66.20 -42.36 38.34
N LEU A 266 65.79 -43.47 37.72
CA LEU A 266 64.63 -44.24 38.18
C LEU A 266 64.91 -45.75 38.05
N GLY A 267 65.58 -46.28 39.07
CA GLY A 267 65.92 -47.68 39.33
C GLY A 267 67.06 -47.58 40.34
N GLU A 268 66.94 -47.99 41.59
CA GLU A 268 66.33 -49.19 42.13
C GLU A 268 66.54 -49.07 43.65
N ASP A 269 65.49 -49.15 44.48
CA ASP A 269 65.66 -49.35 45.93
C ASP A 269 64.43 -50.05 46.51
N TYR A 270 64.43 -51.37 46.34
CA TYR A 270 63.67 -52.31 47.16
C TYR A 270 64.69 -53.08 48.03
N SER A 271 64.77 -52.79 49.33
CA SER A 271 65.06 -53.82 50.35
C SER A 271 64.87 -53.38 51.80
N ASN A 272 63.80 -53.93 52.39
CA ASN A 272 63.62 -54.42 53.77
C ASN A 272 64.58 -53.97 54.90
N LYS A 273 64.02 -53.48 56.02
CA LYS A 273 63.79 -54.30 57.25
C LYS A 273 62.92 -53.60 58.30
N ARG A 274 62.14 -54.43 59.03
CA ARG A 274 61.20 -54.16 60.13
C ARG A 274 61.89 -53.63 61.40
N GLU A 275 61.16 -52.85 62.21
CA GLU A 275 60.69 -53.20 63.58
C GLU A 275 59.84 -52.07 64.23
N THR A 276 58.76 -52.47 64.91
CA THR A 276 57.70 -51.71 65.63
C THR A 276 58.03 -51.58 67.15
N PRO A 277 57.18 -51.01 68.04
CA PRO A 277 56.23 -49.87 67.99
C PRO A 277 56.33 -48.93 69.24
N GLY A 278 55.84 -47.69 69.20
CA GLY A 278 55.68 -46.90 70.44
C GLY A 278 55.25 -45.43 70.30
N HIS A 279 53.97 -45.19 70.63
CA HIS A 279 53.27 -44.00 71.15
C HIS A 279 53.82 -42.53 71.09
N THR A 280 52.84 -41.64 70.89
CA THR A 280 52.65 -40.25 71.38
C THR A 280 53.23 -39.05 70.61
N SER A 281 52.31 -38.38 69.91
CA SER A 281 52.02 -36.93 69.83
C SER A 281 53.13 -35.88 70.02
N ALA A 282 53.33 -35.01 69.02
CA ALA A 282 52.88 -33.60 69.03
C ALA A 282 53.57 -32.71 67.97
N ILE A 283 52.77 -31.84 67.34
CA ILE A 283 53.06 -30.50 66.76
C ILE A 283 53.66 -30.41 65.33
N ASN A 284 52.75 -30.02 64.39
CA ASN A 284 52.80 -28.99 63.32
C ASN A 284 54.08 -28.91 62.41
N SER A 285 54.02 -28.63 61.10
CA SER A 285 53.14 -27.76 60.32
C SER A 285 53.18 -28.14 58.83
N ALA A 286 52.08 -27.84 58.14
CA ALA A 286 51.97 -27.61 56.70
C ALA A 286 52.08 -28.84 55.77
N ALA A 287 51.10 -29.73 55.88
CA ALA A 287 50.63 -30.53 54.74
C ALA A 287 49.13 -30.25 54.55
N ASN A 288 48.78 -29.36 53.61
CA ASN A 288 47.39 -29.31 53.12
C ASN A 288 47.36 -29.87 51.71
N GLY A 289 47.20 -31.19 51.68
CA GLY A 289 46.98 -31.96 50.47
C GLY A 289 46.47 -33.32 50.86
N LYS A 290 45.16 -33.43 51.14
CA LYS A 290 44.23 -34.36 50.47
C LYS A 290 42.97 -34.66 51.30
N ILE A 291 41.84 -34.59 50.58
CA ILE A 291 40.85 -35.67 50.42
C ILE A 291 40.11 -36.08 51.72
N PHE A 292 39.08 -35.28 52.03
CA PHE A 292 37.84 -35.51 52.81
C PHE A 292 37.92 -36.32 54.13
N PRO A 293 37.26 -35.83 55.20
CA PRO A 293 35.91 -36.35 55.44
C PRO A 293 34.86 -35.39 56.04
N THR A 294 33.63 -35.82 55.79
CA THR A 294 32.28 -35.59 56.33
C THR A 294 32.11 -35.02 57.74
N ILE A 295 31.12 -34.11 57.91
CA ILE A 295 30.32 -33.97 59.16
C ILE A 295 28.85 -33.66 58.81
N GLN A 296 27.95 -34.23 59.62
CA GLN A 296 26.49 -34.12 59.59
C GLN A 296 25.96 -32.77 60.15
N THR A 297 24.70 -32.51 59.83
CA THR A 297 23.90 -31.31 60.06
C THR A 297 23.61 -30.98 61.53
N SER A 298 23.54 -29.70 61.86
CA SER A 298 22.60 -29.19 62.89
C SER A 298 21.99 -27.86 62.41
N ASN A 299 20.67 -27.78 62.49
CA ASN A 299 19.82 -26.68 62.06
C ASN A 299 20.22 -25.32 62.63
N ALA A 300 20.29 -24.29 61.79
CA ALA A 300 19.79 -22.94 62.08
C ALA A 300 19.87 -22.05 60.83
N ALA A 301 18.71 -21.81 60.23
CA ALA A 301 18.29 -20.60 59.53
C ALA A 301 19.34 -19.81 58.70
N GLN A 302 19.32 -19.99 57.38
CA GLN A 302 19.19 -18.91 56.40
C GLN A 302 19.09 -19.52 54.99
N VAL A 303 17.87 -19.51 54.45
CA VAL A 303 17.58 -19.92 53.08
C VAL A 303 18.09 -18.81 52.15
N ASN A 304 19.26 -19.02 51.53
CA ASN A 304 19.63 -18.32 50.31
C ASN A 304 19.60 -19.33 49.17
N GLN A 305 18.65 -19.10 48.26
CA GLN A 305 18.37 -19.91 47.09
C GLN A 305 19.57 -19.89 46.13
N GLY A 306 19.92 -21.08 45.63
CA GLY A 306 20.88 -21.26 44.56
C GLY A 306 20.36 -20.73 43.23
N PHE A 307 21.31 -20.32 42.41
CA PHE A 307 21.20 -20.12 40.98
C PHE A 307 20.72 -21.40 40.27
N GLU A 308 19.57 -21.34 39.60
CA GLU A 308 19.34 -22.10 38.38
C GLU A 308 20.00 -21.35 37.22
N ILE A 309 20.88 -22.04 36.47
CA ILE A 309 21.25 -21.64 35.12
C ILE A 309 20.15 -22.20 34.22
N SER A 310 19.14 -21.38 33.96
CA SER A 310 18.24 -21.57 32.83
C SER A 310 18.90 -21.03 31.56
N ASN A 311 18.59 -21.69 30.44
CA ASN A 311 19.12 -21.44 29.12
C ASN A 311 19.03 -19.96 28.70
N ARG A 312 20.12 -19.43 28.16
CA ARG A 312 20.13 -18.14 27.46
C ARG A 312 19.66 -18.37 26.02
N TYR A 313 18.34 -18.37 25.78
CA TYR A 313 17.62 -17.90 24.57
C TYR A 313 16.12 -18.25 24.69
N GLU A 314 15.38 -17.56 25.55
CA GLU A 314 13.94 -17.34 25.36
C GLU A 314 13.69 -15.85 25.64
N MET A 315 13.39 -15.08 24.59
CA MET A 315 12.89 -13.71 24.70
C MET A 315 11.39 -13.73 24.47
N GLY A 316 10.63 -13.67 25.58
CA GLY A 316 9.23 -13.30 25.57
C GLY A 316 9.04 -11.79 25.30
N PRO A 317 7.85 -11.37 24.83
CA PRO A 317 7.60 -10.00 24.38
C PRO A 317 7.49 -9.01 25.56
N PRO A 318 7.83 -7.72 25.38
CA PRO A 318 7.72 -6.73 26.43
C PRO A 318 6.25 -6.34 26.67
N ALA A 319 5.87 -6.30 27.95
CA ALA A 319 4.59 -5.80 28.43
C ALA A 319 4.45 -4.30 28.15
N ARG A 320 3.41 -3.90 27.42
CA ARG A 320 2.89 -2.52 27.45
C ARG A 320 1.88 -2.41 28.58
N LYS A 321 2.06 -1.43 29.46
CA LYS A 321 0.98 -0.95 30.34
C LYS A 321 -0.10 -0.29 29.47
N LEU A 322 -1.30 -0.84 29.50
CA LEU A 322 -2.51 -0.14 29.04
C LEU A 322 -3.15 0.57 30.25
N PRO A 323 -3.69 1.79 30.09
CA PRO A 323 -4.59 2.37 31.08
C PRO A 323 -5.93 1.63 31.06
N GLU A 324 -6.47 1.42 32.26
CA GLU A 324 -7.80 0.92 32.56
C GLU A 324 -8.85 1.81 31.89
N ARG A 325 -9.80 1.19 31.18
CA ARG A 325 -10.94 1.88 30.59
C ARG A 325 -12.19 1.20 31.12
N ASP A 326 -12.81 1.85 32.10
CA ASP A 326 -14.13 1.50 32.60
C ASP A 326 -15.13 1.58 31.44
N TYR A 327 -15.85 0.48 31.22
CA TYR A 327 -17.05 0.44 30.41
C TYR A 327 -18.20 0.11 31.36
N ASP A 328 -18.98 1.12 31.72
CA ASP A 328 -20.34 0.92 32.21
C ASP A 328 -21.24 0.60 31.01
N ASP A 329 -21.91 -0.54 31.09
CA ASP A 329 -23.00 -0.99 30.23
C ASP A 329 -24.24 -0.15 30.54
N ASP A 330 -24.72 0.69 29.61
CA ASP A 330 -26.08 1.21 29.65
C ASP A 330 -26.73 1.19 28.26
N GLU A 331 -27.95 0.70 28.26
CA GLU A 331 -28.81 0.34 27.13
C GLU A 331 -29.31 1.52 26.28
N TYR A 332 -29.74 1.13 25.07
CA TYR A 332 -30.64 1.80 24.13
C TYR A 332 -31.56 2.90 24.68
N GLU A 333 -31.58 4.06 24.02
CA GLU A 333 -32.80 4.64 23.44
C GLU A 333 -32.47 5.78 22.45
N MET A 334 -33.04 5.69 21.24
CA MET A 334 -32.91 6.71 20.20
C MET A 334 -34.16 7.60 20.24
N SER A 335 -34.03 8.85 20.69
CA SER A 335 -35.10 9.85 20.64
C SER A 335 -34.65 11.15 20.00
N SER A 336 -35.58 11.69 19.22
CA SER A 336 -35.46 12.78 18.26
C SER A 336 -35.35 14.19 18.86
N ARG A 337 -34.90 15.10 17.99
CA ARG A 337 -35.07 16.58 17.97
C ARG A 337 -34.01 17.44 18.66
N GLY A 338 -33.51 18.39 17.86
CA GLY A 338 -33.71 19.81 18.16
C GLY A 338 -32.45 20.64 18.41
N ASP A 339 -32.25 21.61 17.52
CA ASP A 339 -31.55 22.89 17.69
C ASP A 339 -30.01 22.94 17.80
N GLY A 340 -29.43 23.52 16.74
CA GLY A 340 -28.71 24.79 16.79
C GLY A 340 -27.44 24.88 17.64
N PHE A 341 -26.32 25.25 17.02
CA PHE A 341 -25.67 26.55 17.30
C PHE A 341 -24.47 26.77 16.36
N ARG A 342 -24.44 27.98 15.80
CA ARG A 342 -23.30 28.65 15.17
C ARG A 342 -22.06 28.58 16.04
N LEU A 343 -20.87 28.56 15.42
CA LEU A 343 -19.76 29.40 15.86
C LEU A 343 -18.80 29.75 14.71
N GLN A 344 -18.51 31.04 14.63
CA GLN A 344 -17.52 31.68 13.78
C GLN A 344 -16.09 31.29 14.18
N ARG A 345 -15.14 31.41 13.25
CA ARG A 345 -13.81 31.90 13.61
C ARG A 345 -13.16 32.71 12.49
N LYS A 346 -12.91 33.98 12.81
CA LYS A 346 -11.86 34.84 12.25
C LYS A 346 -10.49 34.19 12.51
N TYR A 347 -9.57 34.21 11.55
CA TYR A 347 -8.59 35.28 11.35
C TYR A 347 -8.08 35.26 9.91
#